data_AF-A0A956FT49-F1
#
_entry.id   AF-A0A956FT49-F1
#
_cell.length_a   1.000
_cell.length_b   1.000
_cell.length_c   1.000
_cell.angle_alpha   90.00
_cell.angle_beta   90.00
_cell.angle_gamma   90.00
#
_symmetry.space_group_name_H-M   'P 1'
#
loop_
_entity.id
_entity.type
_entity.pdbx_description
1 polymer ?
#
loop_
_entity_poly.entity_id
_entity_poly.type
_entity_poly.pdbx_seq_one_letter_code
_entity_poly.pdbx_strand_id
1 'polypeptide(L)'
;MVRVRAWPLAASLLVAHACAASGDSTGRAPRSDPAADFDLEEVDAPPVVSDVDAPPTADLTWHRIRFAEAGIDLDVVDLPHSTHAWEEGGGVLSQRIYLDDQPEPIALLIRAGEGVSLDEFRRDHSAKGVKTSRVRHGTTCGQPSRHLELYAPEVIIECIEFADGRPSEPGYIPPMTFVAEAFRYGDLDVVVRWEIPTALRERYRDDERRFFASLTCP
;
A
#
# COMPACT_ATOMS: atom_id res chain seq x y z
N MET A 1 -18.15 -13.13 -25.39
CA MET A 1 -18.58 -12.02 -24.52
C MET A 1 -18.60 -12.51 -23.09
N VAL A 2 -17.51 -12.29 -22.36
CA VAL A 2 -17.36 -12.68 -20.95
C VAL A 2 -17.52 -11.39 -20.13
N ARG A 3 -18.58 -11.31 -19.33
CA ARG A 3 -18.80 -10.20 -18.39
C ARG A 3 -17.92 -10.45 -17.17
N VAL A 4 -16.81 -9.74 -17.05
CA VAL A 4 -16.05 -9.69 -15.81
C VAL A 4 -16.83 -8.81 -14.83
N ARG A 5 -17.41 -9.45 -13.82
CA ARG A 5 -17.97 -8.74 -12.67
C ARG A 5 -16.81 -8.15 -11.88
N ALA A 6 -16.81 -6.83 -11.70
CA ALA A 6 -15.98 -6.16 -10.71
C ALA A 6 -16.23 -6.82 -9.35
N TRP A 7 -15.19 -7.44 -8.80
CA TRP A 7 -15.17 -7.84 -7.40
C TRP A 7 -14.94 -6.59 -6.57
N PRO A 8 -15.73 -6.33 -5.51
CA PRO A 8 -15.37 -5.31 -4.57
C PRO A 8 -14.17 -5.82 -3.77
N LEU A 9 -13.03 -5.16 -3.88
CA LEU A 9 -12.04 -5.14 -2.80
C LEU A 9 -12.63 -4.28 -1.68
N ALA A 10 -13.67 -4.82 -1.06
CA ALA A 10 -14.20 -4.33 0.19
C ALA A 10 -13.73 -5.28 1.29
N ALA A 11 -13.45 -4.67 2.45
CA ALA A 11 -13.21 -5.26 3.75
C ALA A 11 -11.75 -5.51 4.14
N SER A 12 -11.27 -4.62 5.01
CA SER A 12 -10.79 -5.04 6.32
C SER A 12 -11.27 -4.03 7.35
N LEU A 13 -12.59 -4.04 7.60
CA LEU A 13 -13.20 -3.46 8.78
C LEU A 13 -13.48 -4.65 9.69
N LEU A 14 -12.54 -4.97 10.58
CA LEU A 14 -12.69 -6.06 11.54
C LEU A 14 -12.47 -5.55 12.96
N VAL A 15 -13.43 -5.99 13.78
CA VAL A 15 -13.65 -5.68 15.17
C VAL A 15 -12.51 -6.26 16.01
N ALA A 16 -11.84 -5.42 16.78
CA ALA A 16 -10.92 -5.85 17.82
C ALA A 16 -11.68 -6.69 18.87
N HIS A 17 -11.57 -8.02 18.79
CA HIS A 17 -11.91 -8.91 19.90
C HIS A 17 -10.63 -9.14 20.70
N ALA A 18 -10.66 -8.74 21.97
CA ALA A 18 -9.53 -8.90 22.88
C ALA A 18 -9.22 -10.40 23.07
N CYS A 19 -7.95 -10.79 22.89
CA CYS A 19 -7.49 -12.13 23.22
C CYS A 19 -7.46 -12.29 24.76
N ALA A 20 -8.60 -12.58 25.39
CA ALA A 20 -8.68 -13.16 26.73
C ALA A 20 -10.08 -13.70 27.07
N ALA A 21 -10.12 -15.03 27.29
CA ALA A 21 -10.99 -15.79 28.19
C ALA A 21 -12.53 -15.62 28.10
N SER A 22 -13.17 -16.75 27.75
CA SER A 22 -14.56 -17.14 28.01
C SER A 22 -15.33 -16.28 29.03
N GLY A 23 -16.42 -15.65 28.58
CA GLY A 23 -17.42 -15.03 29.43
C GLY A 23 -18.57 -14.44 28.62
N ASP A 24 -19.71 -15.13 28.65
CA ASP A 24 -21.02 -14.71 28.14
C ASP A 24 -21.29 -13.19 28.26
N SER A 25 -21.76 -12.55 27.18
CA SER A 25 -22.99 -11.74 27.22
C SER A 25 -23.34 -11.15 25.86
N THR A 26 -24.62 -11.32 25.52
CA THR A 26 -25.37 -10.70 24.44
C THR A 26 -25.26 -9.17 24.44
N GLY A 27 -24.64 -8.60 23.41
CA GLY A 27 -24.53 -7.15 23.23
C GLY A 27 -24.83 -6.72 21.80
N ARG A 28 -25.99 -6.09 21.61
CA ARG A 28 -26.53 -5.47 20.38
C ARG A 28 -25.46 -4.70 19.57
N ALA A 29 -25.36 -4.99 18.27
CA ALA A 29 -24.48 -4.29 17.34
C ALA A 29 -24.81 -2.77 17.28
N PRO A 30 -23.80 -1.88 17.36
CA PRO A 30 -23.99 -0.45 17.15
C PRO A 30 -24.28 -0.18 15.67
N ARG A 31 -25.23 0.73 15.43
CA ARG A 31 -25.56 1.23 14.09
C ARG A 31 -24.38 2.05 13.54
N SER A 32 -24.05 1.82 12.28
CA SER A 32 -23.05 2.55 11.52
C SER A 32 -23.56 3.98 11.26
N ASP A 33 -22.85 4.98 11.79
CA ASP A 33 -22.99 6.37 11.34
C ASP A 33 -22.25 6.56 10.00
N PRO A 34 -22.79 7.37 9.07
CA PRO A 34 -22.13 7.66 7.81
C PRO A 34 -20.94 8.61 8.03
N ALA A 35 -19.78 8.20 7.51
CA ALA A 35 -18.57 9.00 7.21
C ALA A 35 -18.32 10.22 8.12
N ALA A 36 -17.64 10.00 9.24
CA ALA A 36 -16.96 11.09 9.92
C ALA A 36 -15.88 11.67 9.00
N ASP A 37 -15.86 13.00 8.86
CA ASP A 37 -14.68 13.73 8.41
C ASP A 37 -13.57 13.42 9.41
N PHE A 38 -12.64 12.53 9.03
CA PHE A 38 -11.46 12.27 9.82
C PHE A 38 -10.43 13.32 9.46
N ASP A 39 -10.26 14.32 10.33
CA ASP A 39 -9.14 15.26 10.28
C ASP A 39 -7.84 14.47 10.42
N LEU A 40 -7.20 14.21 9.28
CA LEU A 40 -5.88 13.59 9.24
C LEU A 40 -4.86 14.61 9.73
N GLU A 41 -4.11 14.26 10.77
CA GLU A 41 -3.05 15.11 11.30
C GLU A 41 -1.93 15.21 10.27
N GLU A 42 -1.68 16.42 9.77
CA GLU A 42 -0.54 16.73 8.93
C GLU A 42 0.70 16.82 9.81
N VAL A 43 1.70 15.98 9.52
CA VAL A 43 2.94 15.93 10.30
C VAL A 43 4.15 15.94 9.38
N ASP A 44 5.27 16.41 9.92
CA ASP A 44 6.57 16.09 9.36
C ASP A 44 6.83 14.57 9.48
N ALA A 45 7.57 14.02 8.52
CA ALA A 45 7.93 12.59 8.54
C ALA A 45 8.52 12.21 9.90
N PRO A 46 8.11 11.07 10.50
CA PRO A 46 8.67 10.61 11.76
C PRO A 46 10.20 10.48 11.65
N PRO A 47 10.95 10.75 12.74
CA PRO A 47 12.40 10.64 12.72
C PRO A 47 12.82 9.21 12.38
N VAL A 48 13.77 9.09 11.45
CA VAL A 48 14.34 7.81 11.01
C VAL A 48 15.18 7.24 12.15
N VAL A 49 14.76 6.08 12.70
CA VAL A 49 15.58 5.32 13.63
C VAL A 49 16.53 4.47 12.79
N SER A 50 17.81 4.86 12.72
CA SER A 50 18.85 4.04 12.13
C SER A 50 19.37 3.07 13.19
N ASP A 51 18.85 1.84 13.21
CA ASP A 51 19.50 0.78 13.98
C ASP A 51 20.73 0.25 13.23
N VAL A 52 21.86 0.38 13.92
CA VAL A 52 23.16 -0.18 13.56
C VAL A 52 23.06 -1.70 13.75
N ASP A 53 23.46 -2.47 12.72
CA ASP A 53 23.34 -3.95 12.60
C ASP A 53 22.06 -4.51 11.92
N ALA A 54 21.48 -3.77 10.96
CA ALA A 54 20.49 -4.38 10.06
C ALA A 54 21.14 -5.43 9.13
N PRO A 55 20.52 -6.60 8.91
CA PRO A 55 21.00 -7.58 7.93
C PRO A 55 21.09 -6.97 6.52
N PRO A 56 21.94 -7.49 5.61
CA PRO A 56 22.12 -6.95 4.26
C PRO A 56 20.80 -6.96 3.49
N THR A 57 20.47 -5.90 2.77
CA THR A 57 19.31 -5.82 1.85
C THR A 57 19.22 -7.06 0.98
N ALA A 58 18.01 -7.59 0.79
CA ALA A 58 17.79 -8.54 -0.28
C ALA A 58 18.05 -7.79 -1.60
N ASP A 59 18.97 -8.31 -2.42
CA ASP A 59 19.24 -7.72 -3.73
C ASP A 59 18.02 -7.91 -4.63
N LEU A 60 17.26 -6.84 -4.85
CA LEU A 60 16.12 -6.85 -5.75
C LEU A 60 16.62 -6.88 -7.20
N THR A 61 16.22 -7.92 -7.94
CA THR A 61 16.48 -8.00 -9.38
C THR A 61 15.35 -7.28 -10.12
N TRP A 62 15.71 -6.37 -11.02
CA TRP A 62 14.77 -5.51 -11.73
C TRP A 62 14.76 -5.85 -13.22
N HIS A 63 13.57 -5.87 -13.83
CA HIS A 63 13.42 -5.98 -15.28
C HIS A 63 12.36 -5.00 -15.77
N ARG A 64 12.43 -4.64 -17.05
CA ARG A 64 11.48 -3.71 -17.65
C ARG A 64 10.31 -4.46 -18.26
N ILE A 65 9.10 -4.01 -17.94
CA ILE A 65 7.88 -4.42 -18.63
C ILE A 65 7.29 -3.25 -19.42
N ARG A 66 6.60 -3.57 -20.51
CA ARG A 66 5.85 -2.61 -21.32
C ARG A 66 4.37 -2.96 -21.27
N PHE A 67 3.56 -2.00 -20.85
CA PHE A 67 2.10 -2.06 -21.00
C PHE A 67 1.76 -1.54 -22.39
N ALA A 68 1.70 -2.44 -23.38
CA ALA A 68 1.61 -2.07 -24.80
C ALA A 68 0.39 -1.19 -25.10
N GLU A 69 -0.75 -1.47 -24.47
CA GLU A 69 -2.02 -0.76 -24.61
C GLU A 69 -1.95 0.65 -24.01
N ALA A 70 -1.13 0.85 -22.98
CA ALA A 70 -0.88 2.15 -22.36
C ALA A 70 0.29 2.89 -23.01
N GLY A 71 1.22 2.19 -23.66
CA GLY A 71 2.51 2.74 -24.06
C GLY A 71 3.45 3.07 -22.89
N ILE A 72 3.17 2.61 -21.67
CA ILE A 72 3.98 2.86 -20.47
C ILE A 72 5.03 1.77 -20.32
N ASP A 73 6.29 2.15 -20.10
CA ASP A 73 7.35 1.23 -19.66
C ASP A 73 7.70 1.49 -18.18
N LEU A 74 7.93 0.41 -17.44
CA LEU A 74 8.18 0.43 -16.00
C LEU A 74 9.21 -0.63 -15.62
N ASP A 75 10.14 -0.29 -14.73
CA ASP A 75 10.96 -1.32 -14.09
C ASP A 75 10.17 -1.95 -12.92
N VAL A 76 10.07 -3.26 -12.95
CA VAL A 76 9.41 -4.07 -11.92
C VAL A 76 10.40 -5.06 -11.33
N VAL A 77 10.11 -5.56 -10.13
CA VAL A 77 10.95 -6.58 -9.51
C VAL A 77 10.64 -7.92 -10.17
N ASP A 78 11.70 -8.66 -10.49
CA ASP A 78 11.62 -10.02 -11.04
C ASP A 78 11.16 -10.99 -9.95
N LEU A 79 9.86 -11.24 -9.94
CA LEU A 79 9.18 -12.09 -8.97
C LEU A 79 8.28 -13.11 -9.67
N PRO A 80 8.17 -14.34 -9.12
CA PRO A 80 7.28 -15.37 -9.66
C PRO A 80 5.79 -15.01 -9.54
N HIS A 81 5.43 -14.04 -8.68
CA HIS A 81 4.06 -13.65 -8.40
C HIS A 81 3.87 -12.15 -8.63
N SER A 82 3.55 -11.79 -9.87
CA SER A 82 3.04 -10.46 -10.22
C SER A 82 1.63 -10.58 -10.79
N THR A 83 0.74 -9.70 -10.34
CA THR A 83 -0.61 -9.61 -10.89
C THR A 83 -0.69 -8.32 -11.68
N HIS A 84 -1.03 -8.41 -12.96
CA HIS A 84 -1.29 -7.25 -13.80
C HIS A 84 -2.54 -7.50 -14.64
N ALA A 85 -3.36 -6.45 -14.76
CA ALA A 85 -4.51 -6.42 -15.65
C ALA A 85 -4.57 -5.02 -16.26
N TRP A 86 -4.52 -4.93 -17.58
CA TRP A 86 -4.59 -3.66 -18.29
C TRP A 86 -5.57 -3.77 -19.45
N GLU A 87 -6.49 -2.82 -19.54
CA GLU A 87 -7.54 -2.77 -20.56
C GLU A 87 -7.67 -1.35 -21.13
N GLU A 88 -8.52 -1.17 -22.15
CA GLU A 88 -8.85 0.15 -22.68
C GLU A 88 -9.54 0.98 -21.58
N GLY A 89 -8.92 2.10 -21.19
CA GLY A 89 -9.45 2.99 -20.14
C GLY A 89 -8.84 2.81 -18.74
N GLY A 90 -7.89 1.88 -18.55
CA GLY A 90 -7.17 1.78 -17.28
C GLY A 90 -6.57 0.41 -16.98
N GLY A 91 -5.98 0.29 -15.79
CA GLY A 91 -5.35 -0.96 -15.37
C GLY A 91 -4.81 -0.93 -13.96
N VAL A 92 -4.40 -2.11 -13.49
CA VAL A 92 -3.72 -2.31 -12.22
C VAL A 92 -2.50 -3.20 -12.42
N LEU A 93 -1.39 -2.79 -11.82
CA LEU A 93 -0.24 -3.65 -11.55
C LEU A 93 -0.11 -3.78 -10.03
N SER A 94 0.11 -5.00 -9.56
CA SER A 94 0.42 -5.30 -8.16
C SER A 94 1.55 -6.32 -8.06
N GLN A 95 2.59 -5.96 -7.31
CA GLN A 95 3.68 -6.86 -6.92
C GLN A 95 3.85 -6.83 -5.41
N ARG A 96 4.14 -8.00 -4.83
CA ARG A 96 4.47 -8.15 -3.41
C ARG A 96 5.78 -8.90 -3.29
N ILE A 97 6.77 -8.23 -2.69
CA ILE A 97 8.12 -8.73 -2.44
C ILE A 97 8.15 -9.21 -0.99
N TYR A 98 8.13 -10.53 -0.80
CA TYR A 98 8.25 -11.13 0.52
C TYR A 98 9.71 -11.23 0.92
N LEU A 99 10.03 -10.76 2.11
CA LEU A 99 11.36 -10.87 2.72
C LEU A 99 11.31 -11.93 3.82
N ASP A 100 12.28 -12.83 3.87
CA ASP A 100 12.27 -14.01 4.76
C ASP A 100 12.11 -13.67 6.25
N ASP A 101 12.55 -12.47 6.66
CA ASP A 101 12.55 -11.98 8.03
C ASP A 101 11.40 -11.00 8.34
N GLN A 102 10.45 -10.82 7.43
CA GLN A 102 9.40 -9.79 7.56
C GLN A 102 7.99 -10.38 7.43
N PRO A 103 7.06 -10.00 8.34
CA PRO A 103 5.69 -10.47 8.27
C PRO A 103 4.92 -9.85 7.10
N GLU A 104 5.25 -8.61 6.73
CA GLU A 104 4.61 -7.88 5.63
C GLU A 104 5.56 -7.68 4.45
N PRO A 105 5.08 -7.85 3.21
CA PRO A 105 5.89 -7.64 2.02
C PRO A 105 6.10 -6.14 1.77
N ILE A 106 7.13 -5.84 0.97
CA ILE A 106 7.16 -4.59 0.23
C ILE A 106 6.17 -4.73 -0.93
N ALA A 107 5.24 -3.79 -1.10
CA ALA A 107 4.28 -3.82 -2.20
C ALA A 107 4.48 -2.67 -3.18
N LEU A 108 4.45 -3.00 -4.47
CA LEU A 108 4.46 -2.06 -5.58
C LEU A 108 3.08 -2.09 -6.22
N LEU A 109 2.42 -0.94 -6.34
CA LEU A 109 1.12 -0.86 -6.96
C LEU A 109 1.04 0.29 -7.96
N ILE A 110 0.45 0.04 -9.11
CA ILE A 110 0.02 1.08 -10.06
C ILE A 110 -1.46 0.88 -10.30
N ARG A 111 -2.22 1.97 -10.22
CA ARG A 111 -3.61 2.04 -10.66
C ARG A 111 -3.74 3.16 -11.67
N ALA A 112 -4.45 2.91 -12.76
CA ALA A 112 -4.77 3.90 -13.78
C ALA A 112 -6.25 3.78 -14.16
N GLY A 113 -6.94 4.91 -14.32
CA GLY A 113 -8.34 4.93 -14.76
C GLY A 113 -9.14 6.10 -14.19
N GLU A 114 -10.42 6.14 -14.52
CA GLU A 114 -11.35 7.16 -14.00
C GLU A 114 -11.49 7.07 -12.48
N GLY A 115 -11.43 8.21 -11.79
CA GLY A 115 -11.58 8.30 -10.33
C GLY A 115 -10.29 8.04 -9.54
N VAL A 116 -9.24 7.52 -10.19
CA VAL A 116 -7.93 7.28 -9.58
C VAL A 116 -7.30 8.60 -9.14
N SER A 117 -7.04 8.75 -7.85
CA SER A 117 -6.51 10.02 -7.30
C SER A 117 -5.84 9.84 -5.95
N LEU A 118 -5.06 10.84 -5.51
CA LEU A 118 -4.52 10.87 -4.14
C LEU A 118 -5.62 10.97 -3.07
N ASP A 119 -6.77 11.54 -3.40
CA ASP A 119 -7.88 11.66 -2.44
C ASP A 119 -8.61 10.33 -2.26
N GLU A 120 -8.78 9.55 -3.35
CA GLU A 120 -9.18 8.14 -3.25
C GLU A 120 -8.16 7.37 -2.42
N PHE A 121 -6.87 7.49 -2.73
CA PHE A 121 -5.80 6.81 -2.01
C PHE A 121 -5.79 7.14 -0.50
N ARG A 122 -5.98 8.41 -0.12
CA ARG A 122 -6.14 8.81 1.29
C ARG A 122 -7.35 8.15 1.95
N ARG A 123 -8.48 8.13 1.24
CA ARG A 123 -9.72 7.52 1.75
C ARG A 123 -9.55 6.03 2.02
N ASP A 124 -8.86 5.32 1.12
CA ASP A 124 -8.53 3.90 1.29
C ASP A 124 -7.65 3.63 2.53
N HIS A 125 -6.95 4.64 3.04
CA HIS A 125 -6.06 4.56 4.20
C HIS A 125 -6.53 5.46 5.37
N SER A 126 -7.82 5.78 5.44
CA SER A 126 -8.39 6.68 6.46
C SER A 126 -8.53 6.05 7.87
N ALA A 127 -7.74 5.03 8.18
CA ALA A 127 -7.79 4.36 9.47
C ALA A 127 -7.33 5.28 10.62
N LYS A 128 -7.83 5.02 11.83
CA LYS A 128 -7.49 5.79 13.02
C LYS A 128 -5.97 5.79 13.24
N GLY A 129 -5.40 6.97 13.41
CA GLY A 129 -3.98 7.15 13.71
C GLY A 129 -3.07 7.20 12.49
N VAL A 130 -3.60 7.04 11.28
CA VAL A 130 -2.84 7.30 10.05
C VAL A 130 -2.51 8.78 9.98
N LYS A 131 -1.22 9.07 9.78
CA LYS A 131 -0.70 10.41 9.61
C LYS A 131 -0.36 10.66 8.15
N THR A 132 -0.52 11.89 7.68
CA THR A 132 -0.29 12.22 6.28
C THR A 132 0.69 13.37 6.13
N SER A 133 1.56 13.30 5.14
CA SER A 133 2.43 14.41 4.80
C SER A 133 1.66 15.51 4.05
N ARG A 134 2.27 16.69 3.97
CA ARG A 134 1.94 17.67 2.93
C ARG A 134 2.06 17.03 1.55
N VAL A 135 1.16 17.41 0.64
CA VAL A 135 1.32 17.09 -0.79
C VAL A 135 2.47 17.92 -1.33
N ARG A 136 3.43 17.25 -1.97
CA ARG A 136 4.53 17.90 -2.70
C ARG A 136 4.25 17.85 -4.19
N HIS A 137 4.60 18.91 -4.91
CA HIS A 137 4.48 18.94 -6.36
C HIS A 137 5.82 18.59 -7.01
N GLY A 138 5.76 17.84 -8.10
CA GLY A 138 6.95 17.38 -8.82
C GLY A 138 6.65 17.09 -10.27
N THR A 139 7.49 16.22 -10.86
CA THR A 139 7.30 15.71 -12.20
C THR A 139 7.62 14.22 -12.25
N THR A 140 6.76 13.43 -12.89
CA THR A 140 7.01 12.04 -13.23
C THR A 140 6.84 11.86 -14.73
N CYS A 141 7.79 11.18 -15.36
CA CYS A 141 7.85 10.99 -16.82
C CYS A 141 7.62 12.29 -17.64
N GLY A 142 8.07 13.44 -17.12
CA GLY A 142 7.89 14.76 -17.74
C GLY A 142 6.51 15.40 -17.51
N GLN A 143 5.57 14.71 -16.88
CA GLN A 143 4.24 15.20 -16.54
C GLN A 143 4.23 15.80 -15.13
N PRO A 144 3.42 16.85 -14.87
CA PRO A 144 3.21 17.35 -13.51
C PRO A 144 2.69 16.22 -12.60
N SER A 145 3.29 16.09 -11.43
CA SER A 145 2.92 15.07 -10.46
C SER A 145 2.70 15.65 -9.07
N ARG A 146 2.00 14.87 -8.24
CA ARG A 146 1.74 15.15 -6.83
C ARG A 146 2.19 13.95 -6.01
N HIS A 147 2.98 14.21 -4.98
CA HIS A 147 3.54 13.23 -4.08
C HIS A 147 2.88 13.33 -2.72
N LEU A 148 2.55 12.20 -2.12
CA LEU A 148 1.98 12.10 -0.78
C LEU A 148 2.57 10.91 -0.04
N GLU A 149 2.88 11.11 1.24
CA GLU A 149 3.29 10.03 2.13
C GLU A 149 2.23 9.84 3.21
N LEU A 150 1.92 8.57 3.51
CA LEU A 150 1.06 8.18 4.63
C LEU A 150 1.86 7.29 5.58
N TYR A 151 1.63 7.46 6.87
CA TYR A 151 2.24 6.67 7.93
C TYR A 151 1.12 6.03 8.73
N ALA A 152 0.95 4.72 8.59
CA ALA A 152 0.02 3.95 9.39
C ALA A 152 0.72 3.40 10.63
N PRO A 153 0.10 3.51 11.82
CA PRO A 153 0.61 2.88 13.03
C PRO A 153 0.47 1.36 12.93
N GLU A 154 1.07 0.65 13.88
CA GLU A 154 0.80 -0.78 14.06
C GLU A 154 -0.71 -1.03 14.27
N VAL A 155 -1.22 -2.09 13.65
CA VAL A 155 -2.62 -2.49 13.76
C VAL A 155 -2.71 -3.94 14.22
N ILE A 156 -3.53 -4.20 15.24
CA ILE A 156 -3.92 -5.55 15.64
C ILE A 156 -5.02 -6.02 14.70
N ILE A 157 -4.79 -7.11 13.99
CA ILE A 157 -5.71 -7.60 12.94
C ILE A 157 -6.59 -8.75 13.42
N GLU A 158 -6.04 -9.76 14.10
CA GLU A 158 -6.79 -10.93 14.60
C GLU A 158 -5.99 -11.72 15.63
N CYS A 159 -6.59 -12.69 16.33
CA CYS A 159 -5.84 -13.68 17.10
C CYS A 159 -5.56 -14.89 16.16
N ILE A 160 -4.29 -15.19 15.89
CA ILE A 160 -3.86 -16.33 15.09
C ILE A 160 -4.05 -17.61 15.90
N GLU A 161 -4.92 -18.50 15.43
CA GLU A 161 -5.11 -19.81 16.03
C GLU A 161 -4.13 -20.83 15.44
N PHE A 162 -3.31 -21.45 16.29
CA PHE A 162 -2.37 -22.47 15.85
C PHE A 162 -3.02 -23.86 15.83
N ALA A 163 -2.86 -24.57 14.72
CA ALA A 163 -3.42 -25.92 14.55
C ALA A 163 -2.86 -26.98 15.52
N ASP A 164 -1.74 -26.68 16.19
CA ASP A 164 -1.10 -27.54 17.19
C ASP A 164 -1.64 -27.33 18.62
N GLY A 165 -2.66 -26.49 18.79
CA GLY A 165 -3.30 -26.21 20.07
C GLY A 165 -2.51 -25.28 20.99
N ARG A 166 -1.43 -24.65 20.48
CA ARG A 166 -0.77 -23.55 21.20
C ARG A 166 -1.73 -22.38 21.40
N PRO A 167 -1.56 -21.58 22.48
CA PRO A 167 -2.38 -20.40 22.71
C PRO A 167 -2.39 -19.48 21.49
N SER A 168 -3.56 -18.94 21.17
CA SER A 168 -3.66 -17.98 20.07
C SER A 168 -2.82 -16.75 20.37
N GLU A 169 -2.05 -16.30 19.38
CA GLU A 169 -1.23 -15.10 19.49
C GLU A 169 -1.87 -13.98 18.68
N PRO A 170 -1.89 -12.74 19.17
CA PRO A 170 -2.33 -11.62 18.35
C PRO A 170 -1.44 -11.48 17.10
N GLY A 171 -2.10 -11.40 15.95
CA GLY A 171 -1.51 -11.01 14.68
C GLY A 171 -1.47 -9.48 14.58
N TYR A 172 -0.37 -8.98 14.04
CA TYR A 172 -0.12 -7.55 13.90
C TYR A 172 0.34 -7.24 12.49
N ILE A 173 -0.17 -6.13 11.95
CA ILE A 173 0.47 -5.43 10.84
C ILE A 173 1.42 -4.41 11.49
N PRO A 174 2.74 -4.48 11.23
CA PRO A 174 3.69 -3.51 11.75
C PRO A 174 3.36 -2.10 11.24
N PRO A 175 3.96 -1.04 11.80
CA PRO A 175 3.81 0.31 11.26
C PRO A 175 4.21 0.35 9.78
N MET A 176 3.33 0.85 8.91
CA MET A 176 3.54 0.89 7.46
C MET A 176 3.75 2.32 6.97
N THR A 177 4.67 2.48 6.02
CA THR A 177 4.79 3.72 5.25
C THR A 177 4.31 3.47 3.83
N PHE A 178 3.46 4.37 3.34
CA PHE A 178 2.97 4.38 1.98
C PHE A 178 3.45 5.64 1.29
N VAL A 179 4.13 5.47 0.17
CA VAL A 179 4.61 6.56 -0.66
C VAL A 179 3.83 6.49 -1.96
N ALA A 180 3.10 7.55 -2.30
CA ALA A 180 2.27 7.59 -3.47
C ALA A 180 2.58 8.81 -4.34
N GLU A 181 2.59 8.59 -5.64
CA GLU A 181 2.73 9.63 -6.65
C GLU A 181 1.58 9.55 -7.64
N ALA A 182 0.91 10.67 -7.86
CA ALA A 182 -0.17 10.80 -8.80
C ALA A 182 0.19 11.76 -9.93
N PHE A 183 -0.10 11.37 -11.15
CA PHE A 183 0.09 12.17 -12.35
C PHE A 183 -0.98 11.80 -13.39
N ARG A 184 -1.05 12.59 -14.46
CA ARG A 184 -1.93 12.29 -15.59
C ARG A 184 -1.10 11.79 -16.75
N TYR A 185 -1.58 10.76 -17.42
CA TYR A 185 -0.95 10.22 -18.62
C TYR A 185 -2.01 9.96 -19.71
N GLY A 186 -1.91 10.72 -20.81
CA GLY A 186 -2.99 10.82 -21.79
C GLY A 186 -4.28 11.29 -21.11
N ASP A 187 -5.33 10.47 -21.22
CA ASP A 187 -6.62 10.73 -20.57
C ASP A 187 -6.80 10.04 -19.21
N LEU A 188 -5.80 9.28 -18.77
CA LEU A 188 -5.85 8.48 -17.55
C LEU A 188 -5.26 9.25 -16.36
N ASP A 189 -5.96 9.20 -15.24
CA ASP A 189 -5.37 9.53 -13.95
C ASP A 189 -4.65 8.28 -13.41
N VAL A 190 -3.42 8.47 -12.92
CA VAL A 190 -2.55 7.40 -12.48
C VAL A 190 -2.11 7.67 -11.06
N VAL A 191 -2.15 6.63 -10.22
CA VAL A 191 -1.52 6.60 -8.90
C VAL A 191 -0.56 5.42 -8.84
N VAL A 192 0.71 5.72 -8.61
CA VAL A 192 1.77 4.75 -8.35
C VAL A 192 2.11 4.81 -6.88
N ARG A 193 2.28 3.66 -6.23
CA ARG A 193 2.63 3.62 -4.81
C ARG A 193 3.58 2.50 -4.45
N TRP A 194 4.37 2.80 -3.43
CA TRP A 194 5.30 1.91 -2.73
C TRP A 194 4.82 1.78 -1.29
N GLU A 195 4.61 0.55 -0.84
CA GLU A 195 4.19 0.23 0.53
C GLU A 195 5.28 -0.60 1.20
N ILE A 196 5.67 -0.23 2.41
CA ILE A 196 6.78 -0.88 3.10
C ILE A 196 6.60 -0.78 4.61
N PRO A 197 7.00 -1.82 5.39
CA PRO A 197 7.18 -1.65 6.83
C PRO A 197 8.10 -0.45 7.12
N THR A 198 7.65 0.45 7.98
CA THR A 198 8.30 1.75 8.22
C THR A 198 9.76 1.59 8.64
N ALA A 199 10.06 0.56 9.44
CA ALA A 199 11.41 0.23 9.88
C ALA A 199 12.37 -0.13 8.73
N LEU A 200 11.85 -0.58 7.59
CA LEU A 200 12.65 -0.97 6.42
C LEU A 200 12.84 0.15 5.40
N ARG A 201 12.12 1.27 5.53
CA ARG A 201 12.10 2.30 4.49
C ARG A 201 13.48 2.85 4.15
N GLU A 202 14.28 3.21 5.15
CA GLU A 202 15.63 3.76 4.88
C GLU A 202 16.53 2.73 4.20
N ARG A 203 16.41 1.46 4.60
CA ARG A 203 17.18 0.34 4.03
C ARG A 203 16.86 0.12 2.54
N TYR A 204 15.61 0.33 2.12
CA TYR A 204 15.16 0.17 0.72
C TYR A 204 14.92 1.50 0.00
N ARG A 205 15.50 2.60 0.48
CA ARG A 205 15.27 3.93 -0.08
C ARG A 205 15.78 4.08 -1.52
N ASP A 206 16.85 3.37 -1.87
CA ASP A 206 17.36 3.37 -3.25
C ASP A 206 16.44 2.63 -4.20
N ASP A 207 15.83 1.52 -3.75
CA ASP A 207 14.82 0.79 -4.51
C ASP A 207 13.52 1.58 -4.67
N GLU A 208 13.06 2.25 -3.59
CA GLU A 208 11.93 3.19 -3.64
C GLU A 208 12.18 4.26 -4.72
N ARG A 209 13.37 4.90 -4.69
CA ARG A 209 13.76 5.92 -5.68
C ARG A 209 13.84 5.35 -7.08
N ARG A 210 14.43 4.17 -7.25
CA ARG A 210 14.54 3.49 -8.55
C ARG A 210 13.17 3.21 -9.13
N PHE A 211 12.24 2.70 -8.33
CA PHE A 211 10.87 2.39 -8.76
C PHE A 211 10.18 3.62 -9.35
N PHE A 212 10.10 4.73 -8.60
CA PHE A 212 9.49 5.96 -9.10
C PHE A 212 10.23 6.56 -10.30
N ALA A 213 11.58 6.53 -10.29
CA ALA A 213 12.38 7.04 -11.40
C ALA A 213 12.29 6.19 -12.68
N SER A 214 11.88 4.92 -12.58
CA SER A 214 11.78 4.01 -13.72
C SER A 214 10.55 4.25 -14.59
N LEU A 215 9.58 5.03 -14.09
CA LEU A 215 8.36 5.37 -14.82
C LEU A 215 8.72 6.20 -16.07
N THR A 216 8.45 5.62 -17.23
CA THR A 216 8.63 6.30 -18.51
C THR A 216 7.31 6.38 -19.27
N CYS A 217 7.08 7.55 -19.85
CA CYS A 217 5.92 7.89 -20.65
C CYS A 217 6.43 8.33 -22.03
N PRO A 218 5.84 7.84 -23.13
CA PRO A 218 6.19 8.24 -24.49
C PRO A 218 5.85 9.70 -24.80
#